data_AF-A0A7W1VYH9-F1
#
_entry.id   AF-A0A7W1VYH9-F1
#
_cell.length_a   1.000
_cell.length_b   1.000
_cell.length_c   1.000
_cell.angle_alpha   90.00
_cell.angle_beta   90.00
_cell.angle_gamma   90.00
#
_symmetry.space_group_name_H-M   'P 1'
#
loop_
_entity.id
_entity.type
_entity.pdbx_description
1 polymer ?
#
loop_
_entity_poly.entity_id
_entity_poly.type
_entity_poly.pdbx_seq_one_letter_code
_entity_poly.pdbx_strand_id
1 'polypeptide(L)'
;MSRPKKFKYLIIVLLIAVVENLSAATDTADYPAWMRDAVIYGIKPNTFVKNATYDDITRKLPELAQLGINTIWLQPVFKTGQGGQGYDVIDFFSLRDDLGTSAQLKKMVVAAASNGIRILFDFVPN
;
A
#
# COMPACT_ATOMS: atom_id res chain seq x y z
N MET A 1 3.46 1.87 61.26
CA MET A 1 2.33 2.58 60.62
C MET A 1 2.11 2.03 59.22
N SER A 2 1.02 1.28 59.00
CA SER A 2 0.70 0.65 57.70
C SER A 2 0.06 1.67 56.77
N ARG A 3 0.68 1.96 55.61
CA ARG A 3 0.11 2.86 54.59
C ARG A 3 -1.27 2.34 54.16
N PRO A 4 -2.33 3.17 54.14
CA PRO A 4 -3.69 2.69 53.91
C PRO A 4 -3.85 2.14 52.48
N LYS A 5 -4.44 0.93 52.37
CA LYS A 5 -4.66 0.20 51.10
C LYS A 5 -5.32 1.07 50.01
N LYS A 6 -6.16 2.03 50.39
CA LYS A 6 -6.84 2.99 49.50
C LYS A 6 -5.87 3.82 48.63
N PHE A 7 -4.66 4.11 49.14
CA PHE A 7 -3.65 4.87 48.40
C PHE A 7 -3.00 4.07 47.26
N LYS A 8 -2.85 2.74 47.42
CA LYS A 8 -2.36 1.86 46.35
C LYS A 8 -3.36 1.76 45.20
N TYR A 9 -4.65 1.63 45.50
CA TYR A 9 -5.68 1.57 44.45
C TYR A 9 -5.80 2.90 43.69
N LEU A 10 -5.67 4.04 44.37
CA LEU A 10 -5.68 5.34 43.72
C LEU A 10 -4.53 5.51 42.73
N ILE A 11 -3.31 5.09 43.09
CA ILE A 11 -2.14 5.12 42.19
C ILE A 11 -2.32 4.18 41.01
N ILE A 12 -2.88 2.98 41.22
CA ILE A 12 -3.15 2.03 40.13
C ILE A 12 -4.19 2.60 39.16
N VAL A 13 -5.28 3.19 39.67
CA VAL A 13 -6.31 3.83 38.83
C VAL A 13 -5.73 5.02 38.06
N LEU A 14 -4.89 5.84 38.69
CA LEU A 14 -4.19 6.94 38.01
C LEU A 14 -3.23 6.44 36.93
N LEU A 15 -2.47 5.36 37.19
CA LEU A 15 -1.57 4.76 36.20
C LEU A 15 -2.35 4.19 35.01
N ILE A 16 -3.47 3.50 35.24
CA ILE A 16 -4.33 2.97 34.19
C ILE A 16 -4.89 4.12 33.34
N ALA A 17 -5.43 5.16 33.97
CA ALA A 17 -5.97 6.33 33.27
C ALA A 17 -4.89 7.09 32.45
N VAL A 18 -3.66 7.16 32.95
CA VAL A 18 -2.53 7.76 32.23
C VAL A 18 -2.14 6.91 31.01
N VAL A 19 -2.10 5.57 31.15
CA VAL A 19 -1.81 4.65 30.04
C VAL A 19 -2.90 4.70 28.97
N GLU A 20 -4.17 4.73 29.36
CA GLU A 20 -5.31 4.87 28.42
C GLU A 20 -5.25 6.20 27.65
N ASN A 21 -4.92 7.32 28.31
CA ASN A 21 -4.77 8.62 27.66
C ASN A 21 -3.56 8.70 26.72
N LEU A 22 -2.44 8.06 27.06
CA LEU A 22 -1.27 7.96 26.18
C LEU A 22 -1.59 7.16 24.91
N SER A 23 -2.37 6.09 25.02
CA SER A 23 -2.82 5.28 23.88
C SER A 23 -3.83 6.02 23.00
N ALA A 24 -4.69 6.86 23.59
CA ALA A 24 -5.64 7.68 22.83
C ALA A 24 -4.96 8.87 22.11
N ALA A 25 -3.85 9.38 22.64
CA ALA A 25 -3.14 10.54 22.10
C ALA A 25 -2.23 10.23 20.88
N THR A 26 -2.11 8.97 20.44
CA THR A 26 -1.14 8.56 19.40
C THR A 26 -1.76 8.20 18.03
N ASP A 27 -3.07 8.35 17.86
CA ASP A 27 -3.74 7.98 16.60
C ASP A 27 -4.71 9.05 16.07
N THR A 28 -4.22 10.27 15.95
CA THR A 28 -4.93 11.39 15.30
C THR A 28 -4.53 11.56 13.83
N ALA A 29 -4.01 10.51 13.21
CA ALA A 29 -3.47 10.61 11.87
C ALA A 29 -4.62 10.56 10.85
N ASP A 30 -4.76 11.60 10.02
CA ASP A 30 -5.76 11.71 8.94
C ASP A 30 -5.55 10.72 7.76
N TYR A 31 -4.80 9.63 7.99
CA TYR A 31 -4.49 8.64 6.96
C TYR A 31 -4.82 7.22 7.42
N PRO A 32 -5.11 6.30 6.48
CA PRO A 32 -5.42 4.91 6.82
C PRO A 32 -4.28 4.24 7.60
N ALA A 33 -4.62 3.54 8.70
CA ALA A 33 -3.65 2.93 9.60
C ALA A 33 -2.60 2.04 8.91
N TRP A 34 -2.96 1.37 7.81
CA TRP A 34 -2.05 0.50 7.05
C TRP A 34 -0.81 1.23 6.51
N MET A 35 -0.89 2.55 6.31
CA MET A 35 0.24 3.34 5.78
C MET A 35 1.44 3.35 6.73
N ARG A 36 1.23 3.16 8.04
CA ARG A 36 2.31 3.12 9.04
C ARG A 36 3.30 1.98 8.79
N ASP A 37 2.78 0.85 8.32
CA ASP A 37 3.55 -0.39 8.12
C ASP A 37 3.81 -0.67 6.64
N ALA A 38 3.60 0.30 5.75
CA ALA A 38 3.74 0.11 4.32
C ALA A 38 5.20 -0.07 3.90
N VAL A 39 5.50 -1.20 3.26
CA VAL A 39 6.76 -1.47 2.55
C VAL A 39 6.46 -1.41 1.07
N ILE A 40 6.78 -0.27 0.47
CA ILE A 40 6.39 0.07 -0.91
C ILE A 40 7.49 -0.32 -1.89
N TYR A 41 7.12 -1.06 -2.93
CA TYR A 41 7.98 -1.38 -4.07
C TYR A 41 7.47 -0.71 -5.34
N GLY A 42 8.30 0.14 -5.95
CA GLY A 42 7.98 0.81 -7.21
C GLY A 42 8.22 -0.10 -8.41
N ILE A 43 7.20 -0.32 -9.23
CA ILE A 43 7.29 -1.11 -10.47
C ILE A 43 7.18 -0.19 -11.68
N LYS A 44 8.25 -0.19 -12.46
CA LYS A 44 8.28 0.28 -13.86
C LYS A 44 8.11 -0.92 -14.78
N PRO A 45 6.93 -1.13 -15.41
CA PRO A 45 6.66 -2.34 -16.18
C PRO A 45 7.73 -2.66 -17.24
N ASN A 46 8.18 -1.66 -18.01
CA ASN A 46 9.14 -1.87 -19.09
C ASN A 46 10.49 -2.44 -18.64
N THR A 47 10.87 -2.23 -17.37
CA THR A 47 12.18 -2.63 -16.83
C THR A 47 12.11 -3.63 -15.69
N PHE A 48 10.94 -3.86 -15.10
CA PHE A 48 10.78 -4.82 -13.99
C PHE A 48 11.04 -6.26 -14.46
N VAL A 49 10.41 -6.61 -15.57
CA VAL A 49 10.79 -7.71 -16.46
C VAL A 49 10.85 -7.10 -17.85
N LYS A 50 11.66 -7.62 -18.77
CA LYS A 50 11.78 -7.07 -20.12
C LYS A 50 10.39 -6.97 -20.77
N ASN A 51 9.87 -5.75 -20.91
CA ASN A 51 8.50 -5.45 -21.38
C ASN A 51 7.41 -6.20 -20.58
N ALA A 52 7.40 -6.04 -19.25
CA ALA A 52 6.46 -6.76 -18.40
C ALA A 52 5.00 -6.40 -18.70
N THR A 53 4.15 -7.43 -18.73
CA THR A 53 2.69 -7.32 -18.73
C THR A 53 2.13 -7.47 -17.31
N TYR A 54 0.82 -7.26 -17.14
CA TYR A 54 0.14 -7.56 -15.87
C TYR A 54 0.31 -9.02 -15.43
N ASP A 55 0.41 -9.97 -16.37
CA ASP A 55 0.62 -11.39 -16.05
C ASP A 55 2.06 -11.64 -15.56
N ASP A 56 3.05 -10.95 -16.11
CA ASP A 56 4.44 -10.99 -15.63
C ASP A 56 4.55 -10.46 -14.21
N ILE A 57 3.90 -9.33 -13.92
CA ILE A 57 3.85 -8.75 -12.58
C ILE A 57 3.14 -9.70 -11.62
N THR A 58 2.01 -10.29 -12.04
CA THR A 58 1.24 -11.24 -11.23
C THR A 58 2.09 -12.44 -10.78
N ARG A 59 2.93 -12.98 -11.68
CA ARG A 59 3.85 -14.10 -11.35
C ARG A 59 4.89 -13.75 -10.30
N LYS A 60 5.22 -12.46 -10.13
CA LYS A 60 6.22 -11.99 -9.16
C LYS A 60 5.65 -11.69 -7.79
N LEU A 61 4.33 -11.57 -7.64
CA LEU A 61 3.68 -11.22 -6.37
C LEU A 61 4.08 -12.14 -5.19
N PRO A 62 4.16 -13.48 -5.32
CA PRO A 62 4.58 -14.32 -4.20
C PRO A 62 6.02 -14.08 -3.76
N GLU A 63 6.92 -13.82 -4.71
CA GLU A 63 8.32 -13.50 -4.43
C GLU A 63 8.43 -12.14 -3.71
N LEU A 64 7.68 -11.13 -4.16
CA LEU A 64 7.65 -9.82 -3.51
C LEU A 64 7.10 -9.91 -2.08
N ALA A 65 6.04 -10.70 -1.87
CA ALA A 65 5.48 -10.93 -0.54
C ALA A 65 6.50 -11.61 0.40
N GLN A 66 7.28 -12.57 -0.09
CA GLN A 66 8.36 -13.22 0.68
C GLN A 66 9.46 -12.24 1.10
N LEU A 67 9.71 -11.20 0.31
CA LEU A 67 10.64 -10.10 0.66
C LEU A 67 10.06 -9.12 1.70
N GLY A 68 8.80 -9.30 2.11
CA GLY A 68 8.12 -8.41 3.05
C GLY A 68 7.45 -7.19 2.40
N ILE A 69 7.42 -7.12 1.06
CA ILE A 69 6.72 -6.06 0.34
C ILE A 69 5.21 -6.28 0.51
N ASN A 70 4.51 -5.24 0.93
CA ASN A 70 3.06 -5.28 1.16
C ASN A 70 2.30 -4.22 0.34
N THR A 71 3.01 -3.42 -0.44
CA THR A 71 2.44 -2.39 -1.30
C THR A 71 3.28 -2.24 -2.56
N ILE A 72 2.63 -2.19 -3.72
CA ILE A 72 3.25 -1.89 -5.00
C ILE A 72 2.77 -0.53 -5.47
N TRP A 73 3.69 0.36 -5.83
CA TRP A 73 3.39 1.54 -6.63
C TRP A 73 3.68 1.23 -8.09
N LEU A 74 2.63 1.17 -8.90
CA LEU A 74 2.71 0.84 -10.32
C LEU A 74 2.73 2.15 -11.12
N GLN A 75 3.76 2.32 -11.95
CA GLN A 75 3.85 3.40 -12.92
C GLN A 75 2.64 3.46 -13.87
N PRO A 76 2.40 4.58 -14.58
CA PRO A 76 1.13 4.84 -15.24
C PRO A 76 0.66 3.72 -16.16
N VAL A 77 -0.60 3.34 -15.96
CA VAL A 77 -1.29 2.27 -16.70
C VAL A 77 -2.28 2.78 -17.75
N PHE A 78 -2.51 4.09 -17.78
CA PHE A 78 -3.45 4.74 -18.68
C PHE A 78 -2.86 5.00 -20.06
N LYS A 79 -3.71 5.05 -21.08
CA LYS A 79 -3.32 5.22 -22.47
C LYS A 79 -2.45 6.45 -22.67
N THR A 80 -1.37 6.29 -23.44
CA THR A 80 -0.40 7.37 -23.71
C THR A 80 -0.18 7.62 -25.20
N GLY A 81 0.33 8.80 -25.54
CA GLY A 81 0.46 9.25 -26.93
C GLY A 81 1.72 8.75 -27.64
N GLN A 82 2.87 8.86 -26.99
CA GLN A 82 4.19 8.52 -27.51
C GLN A 82 4.73 7.18 -26.98
N GLY A 83 4.08 6.63 -25.95
CA GLY A 83 4.58 5.44 -25.25
C GLY A 83 5.77 5.76 -24.34
N GLY A 84 6.53 4.74 -23.93
CA GLY A 84 7.65 4.91 -23.01
C GLY A 84 7.23 4.75 -21.54
N GLN A 85 7.54 5.74 -20.70
CA GLN A 85 7.38 5.65 -19.22
C GLN A 85 5.95 5.82 -18.71
N GLY A 86 5.03 6.29 -19.55
CA GLY A 86 3.62 6.34 -19.19
C GLY A 86 3.07 7.71 -18.76
N TYR A 87 3.93 8.72 -18.61
CA TYR A 87 3.54 10.02 -18.06
C TYR A 87 2.92 10.98 -19.09
N ASP A 88 2.85 10.60 -20.35
CA ASP A 88 2.21 11.31 -21.46
C ASP A 88 0.77 10.85 -21.67
N VAL A 89 -0.04 10.86 -20.60
CA VAL A 89 -1.41 10.33 -20.60
C VAL A 89 -2.31 11.13 -21.53
N ILE A 90 -3.02 10.43 -22.42
CA ILE A 90 -3.98 11.03 -23.36
C ILE A 90 -5.44 10.62 -23.11
N ASP A 91 -5.66 9.56 -22.33
CA ASP A 91 -6.99 9.08 -21.97
C ASP A 91 -6.94 8.26 -20.67
N PHE A 92 -7.54 8.80 -19.60
CA PHE A 92 -7.62 8.15 -18.28
C PHE A 92 -8.65 7.01 -18.20
N PHE A 93 -9.51 6.85 -19.22
CA PHE A 93 -10.52 5.79 -19.26
C PHE A 93 -10.08 4.57 -20.06
N SER A 94 -8.95 4.68 -20.76
CA SER A 94 -8.32 3.58 -21.48
C SER A 94 -7.00 3.18 -20.82
N LEU A 95 -6.69 1.89 -20.86
CA LEU A 95 -5.40 1.37 -20.44
C LEU A 95 -4.40 1.39 -21.60
N ARG A 96 -3.11 1.28 -21.29
CA ARG A 96 -2.08 1.05 -22.30
C ARG A 96 -2.17 -0.38 -22.83
N ASP A 97 -2.13 -0.52 -24.15
CA ASP A 97 -2.24 -1.82 -24.81
C ASP A 97 -1.01 -2.71 -24.60
N ASP A 98 0.16 -2.12 -24.29
CA ASP A 98 1.43 -2.84 -24.08
C ASP A 98 1.52 -3.58 -22.75
N LEU A 99 0.69 -3.21 -21.76
CA LEU A 99 0.67 -3.86 -20.44
C LEU A 99 -0.31 -5.04 -20.37
N GLY A 100 -1.26 -5.10 -21.31
CA GLY A 100 -2.31 -6.11 -21.38
C GLY A 100 -3.71 -5.54 -21.14
N THR A 101 -4.68 -6.44 -20.99
CA THR A 101 -6.12 -6.10 -20.92
C THR A 101 -6.55 -5.66 -19.52
N SER A 102 -7.70 -4.96 -19.45
CA SER A 102 -8.35 -4.64 -18.17
C SER A 102 -8.70 -5.87 -17.33
N ALA A 103 -9.00 -7.00 -17.98
CA ALA A 103 -9.23 -8.28 -17.30
C ALA A 103 -7.95 -8.82 -16.65
N GLN A 104 -6.79 -8.70 -17.30
CA GLN A 104 -5.50 -9.07 -16.73
C GLN A 104 -5.11 -8.13 -15.59
N LEU A 105 -5.34 -6.82 -15.72
CA LEU A 105 -5.14 -5.87 -14.62
C LEU A 105 -5.99 -6.25 -13.40
N LYS A 106 -7.28 -6.55 -13.60
CA LYS A 106 -8.18 -6.99 -12.52
C LYS A 106 -7.68 -8.27 -11.86
N LYS A 107 -7.23 -9.26 -12.63
CA LYS A 107 -6.63 -10.49 -12.11
C LYS A 107 -5.38 -10.19 -11.26
N MET A 108 -4.50 -9.32 -11.73
CA MET A 108 -3.30 -8.90 -11.01
C MET A 108 -3.66 -8.24 -9.66
N VAL A 109 -4.62 -7.31 -9.64
CA VAL A 109 -5.07 -6.64 -8.40
C VAL A 109 -5.66 -7.65 -7.41
N VAL A 110 -6.48 -8.59 -7.87
CA VAL A 110 -7.04 -9.66 -7.01
C VAL A 110 -5.93 -10.56 -6.47
N ALA A 111 -4.99 -10.97 -7.32
CA ALA A 111 -3.86 -11.79 -6.91
C ALA A 111 -2.96 -11.06 -5.89
N ALA A 112 -2.74 -9.76 -6.06
CA ALA A 112 -1.98 -8.93 -5.13
C ALA A 112 -2.66 -8.92 -3.76
N ALA A 113 -3.98 -8.67 -3.73
CA ALA A 113 -4.76 -8.72 -2.49
C ALA A 113 -4.66 -10.08 -1.79
N SER A 114 -4.72 -11.20 -2.53
CA SER A 114 -4.52 -12.55 -1.98
C SER A 114 -3.12 -12.80 -1.40
N ASN A 115 -2.12 -12.03 -1.82
CA ASN A 115 -0.76 -12.05 -1.26
C ASN A 115 -0.55 -10.99 -0.17
N GLY A 116 -1.60 -10.29 0.27
CA GLY A 116 -1.49 -9.20 1.24
C GLY A 116 -0.85 -7.92 0.67
N ILE A 117 -0.77 -7.81 -0.65
CA ILE A 117 -0.17 -6.68 -1.37
C ILE A 117 -1.24 -5.70 -1.83
N ARG A 118 -1.07 -4.42 -1.50
CA ARG A 118 -1.87 -3.30 -2.03
C ARG A 118 -1.28 -2.81 -3.35
N ILE A 119 -2.12 -2.33 -4.26
CA ILE A 119 -1.68 -1.68 -5.51
C ILE A 119 -2.04 -0.20 -5.46
N LEU A 120 -1.06 0.67 -5.67
CA LEU A 120 -1.21 2.11 -5.88
C LEU A 120 -0.95 2.41 -7.35
N PHE A 121 -1.88 3.11 -8.01
CA PHE A 121 -1.72 3.56 -9.38
C PHE A 121 -1.17 4.99 -9.42
N ASP A 122 -0.28 5.24 -10.37
CA ASP A 122 0.17 6.59 -10.69
C ASP A 122 -0.96 7.41 -11.34
N PHE A 123 -1.14 8.65 -10.89
CA PHE A 123 -2.14 9.60 -11.43
C PHE A 123 -1.42 10.88 -11.85
N VAL A 124 -1.54 11.24 -13.13
CA VAL A 124 -0.71 12.27 -13.78
C VAL A 124 -1.57 13.43 -14.31
N PRO A 125 -1.98 14.40 -13.46
CA PRO A 125 -2.97 15.42 -13.83
C PRO A 125 -2.41 16.74 -14.40
N ASN A 126 -1.08 16.89 -14.48
CA ASN A 126 -0.41 18.13 -14.91
C ASN A 126 -0.50 18.40 -16.41
#